data_AF-A0A9P7NDL7-F1
#
_entry.id   AF-A0A9P7NDL7-F1
#
_cell.length_a   1.000
_cell.length_b   1.000
_cell.length_c   1.000
_cell.angle_alpha   90.00
_cell.angle_beta   90.00
_cell.angle_gamma   90.00
#
_symmetry.space_group_name_H-M   'P 1'
#
loop_
_entity.id
_entity.type
_entity.pdbx_description
1 polymer ?
#
loop_
_entity_poly.entity_id
_entity_poly.type
_entity_poly.pdbx_seq_one_letter_code
_entity_poly.pdbx_strand_id
1 'polypeptide(L)'
;MSPRPLRPFPFPLNVGTDICQISRIYGILNGPRRTRFINRILAPEEVKQYLSRFGAVHAKNEVGRDLKETELWKRAAFVAGR
;
A
#
# COMPACT_ATOMS: atom_id res chain seq x y z
N MET A 1 5.61 36.11 40.93
CA MET A 1 4.75 35.82 39.76
C MET A 1 4.21 34.41 39.91
N SER A 2 2.89 34.24 40.04
CA SER A 2 2.26 32.91 40.05
C SER A 2 2.27 32.30 38.65
N PRO A 3 2.60 31.00 38.46
CA PRO A 3 2.57 30.36 37.15
C PRO A 3 1.13 30.32 36.62
N ARG A 4 0.96 30.69 35.34
CA ARG A 4 -0.34 30.58 34.65
C ARG A 4 -0.73 29.11 34.56
N PRO A 5 -1.97 28.71 34.95
CA PRO A 5 -2.42 27.34 34.80
C PRO A 5 -2.39 26.95 33.32
N LEU A 6 -1.84 25.77 33.02
CA LEU A 6 -1.86 25.19 31.68
C LEU A 6 -3.33 25.05 31.27
N ARG A 7 -3.73 25.75 30.20
CA ARG A 7 -5.08 25.56 29.64
C ARG A 7 -5.13 24.15 29.05
N PRO A 8 -6.17 23.34 29.34
CA PRO A 8 -6.33 22.06 28.66
C PRO A 8 -6.28 22.31 27.15
N PHE A 9 -5.57 21.43 26.44
CA PHE A 9 -5.36 21.53 25.00
C PHE A 9 -6.70 21.82 24.31
N PRO A 10 -6.76 22.81 23.40
CA PRO A 10 -7.99 23.54 23.08
C PRO A 10 -9.12 22.70 22.42
N PHE A 11 -8.86 21.45 22.03
CA PHE A 11 -9.87 20.53 21.48
C PHE A 11 -9.58 19.07 21.88
N PRO A 12 -10.57 18.24 22.25
CA PRO A 12 -10.32 16.83 22.52
C PRO A 12 -9.91 16.12 21.23
N LEU A 13 -8.61 15.98 21.00
CA LEU A 13 -8.06 15.15 19.93
C LEU A 13 -8.13 13.70 20.39
N ASN A 14 -9.02 12.94 19.75
CA ASN A 14 -9.17 11.52 20.01
C ASN A 14 -8.18 10.71 19.16
N VAL A 15 -7.69 9.60 19.72
CA VAL A 15 -6.87 8.63 18.98
C VAL A 15 -7.79 7.65 18.27
N GLY A 16 -7.61 7.49 16.95
CA GLY A 16 -8.25 6.44 16.17
C GLY A 16 -7.31 5.26 15.95
N THR A 17 -7.84 4.04 16.08
CA THR A 17 -7.12 2.80 15.74
C THR A 17 -7.82 2.11 14.58
N ASP A 18 -7.04 1.59 13.62
CA ASP A 18 -7.54 0.81 12.49
C ASP A 18 -6.81 -0.53 12.39
N ILE A 19 -7.53 -1.56 11.96
CA ILE A 19 -6.96 -2.85 11.63
C ILE A 19 -7.47 -3.25 10.24
N CYS A 20 -6.53 -3.49 9.33
CA CYS A 20 -6.85 -3.84 7.96
C CYS A 20 -6.34 -5.23 7.59
N GLN A 21 -7.17 -6.00 6.88
CA GLN A 21 -6.80 -7.30 6.32
C GLN A 21 -6.24 -7.09 4.90
N ILE A 22 -4.94 -7.30 4.73
CA ILE A 22 -4.25 -7.05 3.45
C ILE A 22 -4.85 -7.87 2.31
N SER A 23 -5.21 -9.14 2.55
CA SER A 23 -5.80 -9.99 1.51
C SER A 23 -7.16 -9.48 1.02
N ARG A 24 -7.95 -8.82 1.88
CA ARG A 24 -9.20 -8.17 1.46
C ARG A 24 -8.92 -7.00 0.52
N ILE A 25 -7.96 -6.16 0.88
CA ILE A 25 -7.55 -5.01 0.05
C ILE A 25 -7.01 -5.51 -1.29
N TYR A 26 -6.16 -6.54 -1.27
CA TYR A 26 -5.63 -7.17 -2.47
C TYR A 26 -6.73 -7.71 -3.39
N GLY A 27 -7.75 -8.38 -2.84
CA GLY A 27 -8.90 -8.84 -3.62
C GLY A 27 -9.67 -7.69 -4.30
N ILE A 28 -9.81 -6.54 -3.64
CA ILE A 28 -10.41 -5.34 -4.24
C ILE A 28 -9.52 -4.77 -5.34
N LEU A 29 -8.21 -4.69 -5.09
CA LEU A 29 -7.23 -4.17 -6.04
C LEU A 29 -7.09 -5.05 -7.29
N ASN A 30 -7.31 -6.36 -7.17
CA ASN A 30 -7.35 -7.28 -8.31
C ASN A 30 -8.71 -7.35 -9.00
N GLY A 31 -9.73 -6.68 -8.46
CA GLY A 31 -11.08 -6.68 -9.02
C GLY A 31 -11.36 -5.51 -9.96
N PRO A 32 -12.53 -5.50 -10.61
CA PRO A 32 -12.94 -4.42 -11.53
C PRO A 32 -13.11 -3.06 -10.84
N ARG A 33 -13.15 -3.03 -9.51
CA ARG A 33 -13.35 -1.82 -8.71
C ARG A 33 -12.04 -1.11 -8.32
N ARG A 34 -10.88 -1.61 -8.75
CA ARG A 34 -9.55 -1.09 -8.41
C ARG A 34 -9.44 0.43 -8.56
N THR A 35 -9.71 0.95 -9.76
CA THR A 35 -9.52 2.38 -10.07
C THR A 35 -10.38 3.26 -9.18
N ARG A 36 -11.64 2.88 -8.98
CA ARG A 36 -12.57 3.60 -8.09
C ARG A 36 -12.12 3.54 -6.63
N PHE A 37 -11.59 2.40 -6.19
CA PHE A 37 -11.12 2.21 -4.82
C PHE A 37 -9.90 3.10 -4.52
N ILE A 38 -8.91 3.10 -5.43
CA ILE A 38 -7.72 3.94 -5.30
C ILE A 38 -8.10 5.42 -5.26
N ASN A 39 -8.89 5.88 -6.24
CA ASN A 39 -9.26 7.30 -6.35
C ASN A 39 -10.15 7.80 -5.20
N ARG A 40 -10.77 6.88 -4.43
CA ARG A 40 -11.57 7.23 -3.24
C ARG A 40 -10.70 7.40 -2.00
N ILE A 41 -9.57 6.69 -1.91
CA ILE A 41 -8.77 6.58 -0.68
C ILE A 41 -7.52 7.44 -0.78
N LEU A 42 -6.81 7.35 -1.90
CA LEU A 42 -5.56 8.08 -2.09
C LEU A 42 -5.84 9.44 -2.70
N ALA A 43 -5.19 10.47 -2.16
CA ALA A 43 -5.14 11.76 -2.78
C ALA A 43 -4.30 11.73 -4.08
N PRO A 44 -4.53 12.64 -5.04
CA PRO A 44 -3.77 12.68 -6.29
C PRO A 44 -2.26 12.75 -6.10
N GLU A 45 -1.80 13.45 -5.07
CA GLU A 45 -0.39 13.61 -4.72
C GLU A 45 0.24 12.28 -4.27
N GLU A 46 -0.50 11.48 -3.50
CA GLU A 46 -0.06 10.16 -3.02
C GLU A 46 0.06 9.18 -4.19
N VAL A 47 -0.88 9.24 -5.15
CA VAL A 47 -0.80 8.46 -6.39
C VAL A 47 0.44 8.85 -7.21
N LYS A 48 0.71 10.15 -7.35
CA LYS A 48 1.91 10.64 -8.04
C LYS A 48 3.20 10.19 -7.33
N GLN A 49 3.22 10.21 -6.00
CA GLN A 49 4.36 9.74 -5.21
C GLN A 49 4.56 8.22 -5.33
N TYR A 50 3.48 7.45 -5.45
CA TYR A 50 3.55 6.02 -5.73
C TYR A 50 4.16 5.76 -7.12
N LEU A 51 3.64 6.41 -8.17
CA LEU A 51 4.14 6.24 -9.55
C LEU A 51 5.59 6.69 -9.69
N SER A 52 5.90 7.85 -9.12
CA SER A 52 7.13 8.15 -8.37
C SER A 52 8.17 7.05 -8.19
N ARG A 53 7.90 6.29 -7.14
CA ARG A 53 8.80 5.31 -6.53
C ARG A 53 8.71 3.94 -7.20
N PHE A 54 7.54 3.60 -7.75
CA PHE A 54 7.20 2.24 -8.16
C PHE A 54 6.71 2.12 -9.62
N GLY A 55 6.43 3.23 -10.31
CA GLY A 55 6.01 3.22 -11.72
C GLY A 55 7.06 2.63 -12.65
N ALA A 56 8.35 2.85 -12.37
CA ALA A 56 9.45 2.19 -13.09
C ALA A 56 9.51 0.67 -12.84
N VAL A 57 8.98 0.20 -11.71
CA VAL A 57 8.91 -1.23 -11.37
C VAL A 57 7.70 -1.89 -12.05
N HIS A 58 6.56 -1.19 -12.11
CA HIS A 58 5.37 -1.70 -12.81
C HIS A 58 5.57 -1.74 -14.33
N ALA A 59 6.18 -0.73 -14.95
CA ALA A 59 6.51 -0.77 -16.39
C ALA A 59 7.37 -1.99 -16.78
N LYS A 60 8.16 -2.54 -15.85
CA LYS A 60 8.93 -3.79 -16.05
C LYS A 60 8.09 -5.07 -15.87
N ASN A 61 6.97 -4.99 -15.16
CA ASN A 61 6.07 -6.11 -14.85
C ASN A 61 4.87 -6.21 -15.81
N GLU A 62 4.56 -5.18 -16.61
CA GLU A 62 3.54 -5.25 -17.68
C GLU A 62 4.03 -6.05 -18.90
N VAL A 63 5.33 -6.32 -18.99
CA VAL A 63 5.86 -7.38 -19.85
C VAL A 63 5.48 -8.70 -19.19
N GLY A 64 4.33 -9.25 -19.57
CA GLY A 64 3.81 -10.53 -19.12
C GLY A 64 4.85 -11.64 -19.27
N ARG A 65 5.65 -11.83 -18.22
CA ARG A 65 6.52 -13.00 -18.08
C ARG A 65 5.84 -13.94 -17.12
N ASP A 66 5.61 -15.16 -17.61
CA ASP A 66 5.14 -16.26 -16.80
C ASP A 66 6.06 -16.36 -15.57
N LEU A 67 5.50 -16.21 -14.37
CA LEU A 67 6.26 -16.23 -13.12
C LEU A 67 7.06 -17.55 -12.99
N LYS A 68 6.60 -18.63 -13.65
CA LYS A 68 7.30 -19.90 -13.72
C LYS A 68 8.67 -19.84 -14.41
N GLU A 69 8.89 -18.89 -15.31
CA GLU A 69 10.16 -18.74 -16.04
C GLU A 69 11.18 -17.87 -15.31
N THR A 70 10.78 -17.18 -14.23
CA THR A 70 11.69 -16.32 -13.49
C THR A 70 12.77 -17.15 -12.80
N GLU A 71 14.03 -16.70 -12.88
CA GLU A 71 15.17 -17.35 -12.19
C GLU A 71 14.96 -17.47 -10.67
N LEU A 72 14.21 -16.53 -10.09
CA LEU A 72 13.80 -16.57 -8.69
C LEU A 72 12.88 -17.75 -8.40
N TRP A 73 11.92 -18.05 -9.29
CA TRP A 73 11.02 -19.19 -9.13
C TRP A 73 11.72 -20.53 -9.33
N LYS A 74 12.62 -20.64 -10.32
CA LYS A 74 13.44 -21.86 -10.51
C LYS A 74 14.30 -22.16 -9.28
N ARG A 75 14.92 -21.14 -8.69
CA ARG A 75 15.69 -21.28 -7.44
C ARG A 75 14.82 -21.69 -6.26
N ALA A 76 13.65 -21.08 -6.11
CA ALA A 76 12.71 -21.44 -5.04
C ALA A 76 12.19 -22.88 -5.19
N ALA A 77 11.90 -23.34 -6.42
CA ALA A 77 11.47 -24.71 -6.71
C ALA A 77 12.56 -25.73 -6.38
N PHE A 78 13.80 -25.47 -6.81
CA PHE A 78 14.96 -26.32 -6.50
C PHE A 78 15.18 -26.48 -4.99
N VAL A 79 15.13 -25.38 -4.22
CA VAL A 79 15.24 -25.44 -2.74
C VAL A 79 14.08 -26.21 -2.11
N ALA A 80 12.89 -26.15 -2.72
CA ALA A 80 11.71 -26.89 -2.27
C ALA A 80 11.67 -28.36 -2.75
N GLY A 81 12.70 -28.84 -3.48
CA GLY A 81 12.79 -30.23 -3.94
C GLY A 81 11.80 -30.61 -5.03
N ARG A 82 11.38 -29.66 -5.87
CA ARG A 82 10.48 -29.87 -7.03
C ARG A 82 11.11 -29.42 -8.34
#